data_AF-A0A3N5WN17-F1
#
_entry.id   AF-A0A3N5WN17-F1
#
_cell.length_a   1.000
_cell.length_b   1.000
_cell.length_c   1.000
_cell.angle_alpha   90.00
_cell.angle_beta   90.00
_cell.angle_gamma   90.00
#
_symmetry.space_group_name_H-M   'P 1'
#
loop_
_entity.id
_entity.type
_entity.pdbx_description
1 polymer ?
#
loop_
_entity_poly.entity_id
_entity_poly.type
_entity_poly.pdbx_seq_one_letter_code
_entity_poly.pdbx_strand_id
1 'polypeptide(L)'
;MNIGVLCPHCGLMQMNRPACKSCGAPLSDSALAPSPSFTPSTPQEIRYAPDPPDGHPLPLKGGSEGAVAARLSFHGKGGELFGIYLINIFLSLITLGIYYFWGKVKIRNYLFSRMEFWQERFVYHGTGKELLVGFLKALVLFFIPLYSLNAAPALLETGLMFQAVATGLAYGIVMVFVPLAMVGARRYRLSRTSWRGIRFSFRGVSWDFVKIFGLGSILSTLTLGLYFPFFDAKRYDFMVSHSYFGNQKFGFSGRGKDLFRPFLLAILLTLPTLGLYWFWYWAKRQRYYWEHTTCGPVR
;
A
#
# COMPACT_ATOMS: atom_id res chain seq x y z
N MET A 1 21.65 13.37 -8.02
CA MET A 1 21.43 14.57 -8.85
C MET A 1 22.77 15.27 -8.93
N ASN A 2 23.48 15.15 -10.05
CA ASN A 2 24.82 15.73 -10.22
C ASN A 2 24.67 17.22 -10.52
N ILE A 3 24.98 18.05 -9.54
CA ILE A 3 25.00 19.51 -9.66
C ILE A 3 26.25 19.87 -10.49
N GLY A 4 26.06 20.59 -11.59
CA GLY A 4 27.18 21.11 -12.39
C GLY A 4 27.93 22.19 -11.62
N VAL A 5 29.26 22.19 -11.72
CA VAL A 5 30.16 23.20 -11.14
C VAL A 5 30.54 24.21 -12.21
N LEU A 6 30.51 25.50 -11.86
CA LEU A 6 30.92 26.57 -12.76
C LEU A 6 32.45 26.68 -12.75
N CYS A 7 33.08 26.71 -13.92
CA CYS A 7 34.52 26.87 -13.99
C CYS A 7 34.93 28.31 -13.64
N PRO A 8 35.80 28.54 -12.64
CA PRO A 8 36.17 29.89 -12.20
C PRO A 8 36.98 30.65 -13.27
N HIS A 9 37.61 29.94 -14.20
CA HIS A 9 38.50 30.55 -15.19
C HIS A 9 37.84 30.87 -16.55
N CYS A 10 36.75 30.19 -16.91
CA CYS A 10 36.09 30.37 -18.22
C CYS A 10 34.57 30.53 -18.12
N GLY A 11 34.00 30.48 -16.92
CA GLY A 11 32.57 30.70 -16.67
C GLY A 11 31.62 29.62 -17.19
N LEU A 12 32.13 28.57 -17.85
CA LEU A 12 31.31 27.49 -18.40
C LEU A 12 30.88 26.51 -17.30
N MET A 13 29.60 26.13 -17.32
CA MET A 13 29.04 25.12 -16.43
C MET A 13 29.47 23.72 -16.89
N GLN A 14 30.10 22.96 -15.99
CA GLN A 14 30.71 21.66 -16.31
C GLN A 14 30.26 20.59 -15.33
N MET A 15 30.16 19.35 -15.79
CA MET A 15 29.91 18.21 -14.89
C MET A 15 31.11 18.02 -13.96
N ASN A 16 30.86 17.56 -12.72
CA ASN A 16 31.88 17.38 -11.69
C ASN A 16 33.01 16.45 -12.17
N ARG A 17 34.20 17.02 -12.37
CA ARG A 17 35.39 16.38 -12.95
C ARG A 17 36.64 17.16 -12.54
N PRO A 18 37.84 16.56 -12.58
CA PRO A 18 39.04 17.17 -12.00
C PRO A 18 39.54 18.43 -12.72
N ALA A 19 39.29 18.58 -14.03
CA ALA A 19 39.71 19.74 -14.81
C ALA A 19 38.71 20.15 -15.90
N CYS A 20 38.67 21.45 -16.21
CA CYS A 20 37.80 22.00 -17.24
C CYS A 20 38.24 21.55 -18.66
N LYS A 21 37.29 21.10 -19.51
CA LYS A 21 37.55 20.64 -20.90
C LYS A 21 38.08 21.75 -21.79
N SER A 22 37.61 22.97 -21.53
CA SER A 22 37.82 24.09 -22.44
C SER A 22 39.14 24.80 -22.17
N CYS A 23 39.52 24.94 -20.90
CA CYS A 23 40.68 25.75 -20.51
C CYS A 23 41.70 24.99 -19.65
N GLY A 24 41.46 23.73 -19.31
CA GLY A 24 42.38 22.91 -18.52
C GLY A 24 42.51 23.29 -17.04
N ALA A 25 41.84 24.35 -16.58
CA ALA A 25 41.93 24.80 -15.20
C ALA A 25 41.36 23.76 -14.20
N PRO A 26 42.01 23.55 -13.05
CA PRO A 26 41.53 22.65 -12.01
C PRO A 26 40.25 23.21 -11.38
N LEU A 27 39.25 22.35 -11.18
CA LEU A 27 38.01 22.71 -10.49
C LEU A 27 38.21 22.37 -9.01
N SER A 28 38.34 23.40 -8.15
CA SER A 28 38.64 23.23 -6.72
C SER A 28 37.47 22.60 -5.98
N ASP A 29 37.50 21.28 -5.80
CA ASP A 29 37.75 20.67 -4.49
C ASP A 29 37.77 19.13 -4.59
N SER A 30 38.85 18.55 -4.09
CA SER A 30 39.10 17.11 -3.83
C SER A 30 39.83 16.32 -4.91
N ALA A 31 41.14 16.58 -5.01
CA ALA A 31 42.11 15.58 -5.46
C ALA A 31 42.47 14.62 -4.31
N LEU A 32 42.64 13.34 -4.65
CA LEU A 32 43.31 12.24 -3.92
C LEU A 32 42.70 11.73 -2.60
N ALA A 33 42.06 10.56 -2.67
CA ALA A 33 42.29 9.48 -1.71
C ALA A 33 42.65 8.20 -2.50
N PRO A 34 43.71 7.47 -2.13
CA PRO A 34 44.15 6.28 -2.86
C PRO A 34 43.18 5.11 -2.65
N SER A 35 43.00 4.31 -3.70
CA SER A 35 42.24 3.06 -3.69
C SER A 35 42.89 2.04 -2.74
N PRO A 36 42.19 1.49 -1.73
CA PRO A 36 42.70 0.35 -1.01
C PRO A 36 42.43 -0.93 -1.82
N SER A 37 43.51 -1.60 -2.22
CA SER A 37 43.52 -3.02 -2.55
C SER A 37 43.25 -3.84 -1.28
N PHE A 38 42.33 -4.80 -1.34
CA PHE A 38 42.17 -5.80 -0.28
C PHE A 38 42.09 -7.22 -0.85
N THR A 39 43.11 -7.97 -0.45
CA THR A 39 43.28 -9.43 -0.43
C THR A 39 42.17 -10.09 0.42
N PRO A 40 41.87 -11.38 0.19
CA PRO A 40 40.84 -12.09 0.95
C PRO A 40 41.36 -12.41 2.36
N SER A 41 40.67 -11.92 3.39
CA SER A 41 40.92 -12.28 4.79
C SER A 41 39.75 -13.09 5.37
N THR A 42 40.15 -14.05 6.19
CA THR A 42 39.40 -15.08 6.94
C THR A 42 38.09 -14.60 7.58
N PRO A 43 37.06 -15.46 7.74
CA PRO A 43 35.75 -15.06 8.26
C PRO A 43 35.85 -14.41 9.65
N GLN A 44 35.58 -13.11 9.73
CA GLN A 44 35.48 -12.41 10.99
C GLN A 44 34.08 -12.60 11.59
N GLU A 45 34.07 -13.03 12.85
CA GLU A 45 32.94 -13.06 13.76
C GLU A 45 32.29 -11.67 13.84
N ILE A 46 30.97 -11.61 13.63
CA ILE A 46 30.20 -10.36 13.62
C ILE A 46 30.19 -9.78 15.03
N ARG A 47 31.15 -8.91 15.34
CA ARG A 47 31.04 -8.03 16.50
C ARG A 47 30.02 -6.96 16.17
N TYR A 48 28.90 -7.00 16.88
CA TYR A 48 27.89 -5.94 16.87
C TYR A 48 28.58 -4.60 17.13
N ALA A 49 28.32 -3.60 16.29
CA ALA A 49 28.72 -2.23 16.60
C ALA A 49 28.08 -1.85 17.95
N PRO A 50 28.80 -1.16 18.86
CA PRO A 50 28.17 -0.64 20.05
C PRO A 50 26.97 0.21 19.65
N ASP A 51 25.85 0.01 20.36
CA ASP A 51 24.60 0.70 20.10
C ASP A 51 24.84 2.21 19.91
N PRO A 52 24.15 2.86 18.97
CA PRO A 52 24.21 4.30 18.85
C PRO A 52 23.85 4.90 20.21
N PRO A 53 24.64 5.88 20.72
CA PRO A 53 24.34 6.51 21.99
C PRO A 53 22.90 7.02 21.94
N ASP A 54 22.13 6.64 22.95
CA ASP A 54 20.69 6.84 23.14
C ASP A 54 20.11 7.81 22.12
N GLY A 55 19.47 7.23 21.11
CA GLY A 55 18.73 7.97 20.10
C GLY A 55 17.62 8.74 20.78
N HIS A 56 17.94 9.94 21.26
CA HIS A 56 16.98 10.95 21.66
C HIS A 56 15.92 10.99 20.55
N PRO A 57 14.64 10.74 20.86
CA PRO A 57 13.60 11.04 19.89
C PRO A 57 13.82 12.49 19.50
N LEU A 58 13.91 12.76 18.18
CA LEU A 58 13.91 14.12 17.65
C LEU A 58 12.91 14.92 18.47
N PRO A 59 13.33 16.01 19.14
CA PRO A 59 12.42 16.74 19.99
C PRO A 59 11.29 17.23 19.10
N LEU A 60 10.11 16.64 19.28
CA LEU A 60 8.86 17.30 18.96
C LEU A 60 8.93 18.57 19.80
N LYS A 61 9.32 19.70 19.19
CA LYS A 61 9.37 21.00 19.85
C LYS A 61 8.00 21.22 20.52
N GLY A 62 7.95 20.95 21.81
CA GLY A 62 6.82 21.23 22.68
C GLY A 62 6.82 22.71 22.96
N GLY A 63 6.21 23.48 22.05
CA GLY A 63 5.60 24.75 22.42
C GLY A 63 4.23 24.44 23.00
N SER A 64 4.05 24.71 24.29
CA SER A 64 2.79 24.62 25.01
C SER A 64 1.84 25.74 24.60
N GLU A 65 1.29 25.67 23.39
CA GLU A 65 0.21 26.56 22.94
C GLU A 65 -0.86 25.73 22.24
N GLY A 66 -1.80 25.21 23.04
CA GLY A 66 -3.00 24.53 22.58
C GLY A 66 -2.72 23.19 21.90
N ALA A 67 -3.35 22.12 22.37
CA ALA A 67 -3.52 20.94 21.54
C ALA A 67 -4.41 21.34 20.35
N VAL A 68 -3.80 21.88 19.29
CA VAL A 68 -4.46 22.05 17.99
C VAL A 68 -4.75 20.63 17.55
N ALA A 69 -5.98 20.19 17.75
CA ALA A 69 -6.49 18.92 17.26
C ALA A 69 -5.97 18.76 15.83
N ALA A 70 -5.26 17.68 15.58
CA ALA A 70 -4.66 17.38 14.28
C ALA A 70 -5.75 17.36 13.21
N ARG A 71 -5.97 18.47 12.53
CA ARG A 71 -7.01 18.56 11.52
C ARG A 71 -6.44 17.99 10.23
N LEU A 72 -6.98 16.85 9.83
CA LEU A 72 -6.85 16.39 8.46
C LEU A 72 -7.68 17.34 7.57
N SER A 73 -7.01 18.10 6.71
CA SER A 73 -7.65 18.97 5.74
C SER A 73 -7.44 18.42 4.33
N PHE A 74 -8.48 18.54 3.49
CA PHE A 74 -8.40 18.16 2.09
C PHE A 74 -8.65 19.39 1.23
N HIS A 75 -7.65 19.77 0.45
CA HIS A 75 -7.66 20.98 -0.39
C HIS A 75 -7.94 20.67 -1.88
N GLY A 76 -8.43 19.48 -2.20
CA GLY A 76 -8.73 19.07 -3.57
C GLY A 76 -10.05 19.66 -4.07
N LYS A 77 -10.08 20.09 -5.33
CA LYS A 77 -11.30 20.54 -6.01
C LYS A 77 -11.92 19.38 -6.78
N GLY A 78 -13.24 19.17 -6.62
CA GLY A 78 -13.96 18.09 -7.29
C GLY A 78 -13.86 18.16 -8.83
N GLY A 79 -13.93 19.36 -9.41
CA GLY A 79 -13.80 19.56 -10.86
C GLY A 79 -12.42 19.19 -11.43
N GLU A 80 -11.34 19.48 -10.70
CA GLU A 80 -9.98 19.06 -11.09
C GLU A 80 -9.87 17.53 -11.09
N LEU A 81 -10.38 16.88 -10.03
CA LEU A 81 -10.38 15.43 -9.93
C LEU A 81 -11.23 14.80 -11.06
N PHE A 82 -12.40 15.35 -11.34
CA PHE A 82 -13.28 14.90 -12.43
C PHE A 82 -12.60 14.99 -13.79
N GLY A 83 -11.92 16.11 -14.09
CA GLY A 83 -11.14 16.26 -15.33
C GLY A 83 -10.04 15.21 -15.47
N ILE A 84 -9.32 14.91 -14.39
CA ILE A 84 -8.32 13.83 -14.37
C ILE A 84 -8.97 12.47 -14.66
N TYR A 85 -10.13 12.18 -14.06
CA TYR A 85 -10.86 10.93 -14.31
C TYR A 85 -11.29 10.81 -15.77
N LEU A 86 -11.89 11.86 -16.34
CA LEU A 86 -12.39 11.86 -17.72
C LEU A 86 -11.26 11.58 -18.72
N ILE A 87 -10.13 12.31 -18.59
CA ILE A 87 -8.95 12.11 -19.43
C ILE A 87 -8.41 10.68 -19.26
N ASN A 88 -8.32 10.19 -18.02
CA ASN A 88 -7.81 8.85 -17.77
C ASN A 88 -8.72 7.76 -18.36
N ILE A 89 -10.04 7.93 -18.32
CA ILE A 89 -10.99 6.99 -18.94
C ILE A 89 -10.82 7.01 -20.45
N PHE A 90 -10.76 8.19 -21.06
CA PHE A 90 -10.55 8.34 -22.51
C PHE A 90 -9.24 7.68 -22.97
N LEU A 91 -8.12 7.96 -22.31
CA LEU A 91 -6.84 7.33 -22.63
C LEU A 91 -6.87 5.82 -22.37
N SER A 92 -7.55 5.37 -21.31
CA SER A 92 -7.68 3.93 -21.04
C SER A 92 -8.46 3.24 -22.14
N LEU A 93 -9.52 3.85 -22.69
CA LEU A 93 -10.29 3.27 -23.77
C LEU A 93 -9.46 3.17 -25.07
N ILE A 94 -8.77 4.24 -25.46
CA ILE A 94 -7.92 4.27 -26.67
C ILE A 94 -6.76 3.28 -26.58
N THR A 95 -6.20 3.08 -25.38
CA THR A 95 -5.08 2.16 -25.16
C THR A 95 -5.51 0.74 -24.79
N LEU A 96 -6.77 0.37 -25.05
CA LEU A 96 -7.33 -0.96 -24.73
C LEU A 96 -7.09 -1.38 -23.26
N GLY A 97 -7.21 -0.42 -22.35
CA GLY A 97 -7.08 -0.60 -20.91
C GLY A 97 -5.65 -0.44 -20.37
N ILE A 98 -4.61 -0.36 -21.20
CA ILE A 98 -3.22 -0.29 -20.72
C ILE A 98 -2.96 0.99 -19.91
N TYR A 99 -3.51 2.15 -20.31
CA TYR A 99 -3.30 3.41 -19.60
C TYR A 99 -3.93 3.42 -18.19
N TYR A 100 -4.84 2.50 -17.87
CA TYR A 100 -5.49 2.40 -16.56
C TYR A 100 -4.48 2.41 -15.41
N PHE A 101 -3.33 1.76 -15.57
CA PHE A 101 -2.29 1.69 -14.53
C PHE A 101 -1.66 3.06 -14.24
N TRP A 102 -1.41 3.87 -15.27
CA TRP A 102 -0.90 5.23 -15.11
C TRP A 102 -1.97 6.19 -14.59
N GLY A 103 -3.22 6.05 -15.08
CA GLY A 103 -4.35 6.83 -14.60
C GLY A 103 -4.59 6.62 -13.10
N LYS A 104 -4.55 5.38 -12.63
CA LYS A 104 -4.68 5.03 -11.20
C LYS A 104 -3.60 5.68 -10.34
N VAL A 105 -2.36 5.72 -10.81
CA VAL A 105 -1.25 6.40 -10.12
C VAL A 105 -1.44 7.92 -10.13
N LYS A 106 -1.87 8.50 -11.25
CA LYS A 106 -2.15 9.95 -11.37
C LYS A 106 -3.24 10.40 -10.39
N ILE A 107 -4.36 9.68 -10.31
CA ILE A 107 -5.44 9.95 -9.36
C ILE A 107 -4.93 9.89 -7.92
N ARG A 108 -4.15 8.85 -7.59
CA ARG A 108 -3.61 8.67 -6.25
C ARG A 108 -2.59 9.75 -5.88
N ASN A 109 -1.69 10.13 -6.79
CA ASN A 109 -0.79 11.26 -6.58
C ASN A 109 -1.57 12.56 -6.33
N TYR A 110 -2.64 12.80 -7.10
CA TYR A 110 -3.50 13.97 -6.88
C TYR A 110 -4.13 13.94 -5.49
N LEU A 111 -4.79 12.84 -5.10
CA LEU A 111 -5.43 12.72 -3.79
C LEU A 111 -4.43 12.92 -2.65
N PHE A 112 -3.27 12.25 -2.70
CA PHE A 112 -2.25 12.35 -1.63
C PHE A 112 -1.61 13.73 -1.54
N SER A 113 -1.34 14.39 -2.68
CA SER A 113 -0.77 15.75 -2.68
C SER A 113 -1.76 16.84 -2.26
N ARG A 114 -3.07 16.55 -2.22
CA ARG A 114 -4.11 17.46 -1.73
C ARG A 114 -4.62 17.12 -0.32
N MET A 115 -4.18 16.00 0.25
CA MET A 115 -4.42 15.65 1.65
C MET A 115 -3.31 16.26 2.51
N GLU A 116 -3.71 17.11 3.45
CA GLU A 116 -2.83 17.80 4.38
C GLU A 116 -3.14 17.36 5.80
N PHE A 117 -2.09 17.00 6.53
CA PHE A 117 -2.18 16.57 7.91
C PHE A 117 -1.07 17.28 8.68
N TRP A 118 -1.44 18.04 9.72
CA TRP A 118 -0.50 18.91 10.45
C TRP A 118 0.32 19.82 9.53
N GLN A 119 -0.36 20.51 8.60
CA GLN A 119 0.26 21.45 7.64
C GLN A 119 1.27 20.84 6.66
N GLU A 120 1.41 19.50 6.65
CA GLU A 120 2.27 18.78 5.71
C GLU A 120 1.45 17.80 4.86
N ARG A 121 1.79 17.73 3.57
CA ARG A 121 1.09 16.89 2.60
C ARG A 121 1.68 15.49 2.52
N PHE A 122 0.85 14.52 2.15
CA PHE A 122 1.35 13.19 1.85
C PHE A 122 1.99 13.12 0.47
N VAL A 123 3.01 12.27 0.33
CA VAL A 123 3.69 12.02 -0.94
C VAL A 123 3.52 10.55 -1.32
N TYR A 124 3.16 10.31 -2.58
CA TYR A 124 3.06 8.97 -3.16
C TYR A 124 4.14 8.76 -4.22
N HIS A 125 4.86 7.64 -4.11
CA HIS A 125 6.07 7.31 -4.89
C HIS A 125 5.87 6.17 -5.89
N GLY A 126 4.67 5.61 -6.00
CA GLY A 126 4.43 4.45 -6.87
C GLY A 126 4.29 4.85 -8.33
N THR A 127 4.68 3.96 -9.24
CA THR A 127 4.66 4.20 -10.68
C THR A 127 3.70 3.27 -11.42
N GLY A 128 3.15 3.71 -12.56
CA GLY A 128 2.22 2.88 -13.36
C GLY A 128 2.86 1.58 -13.84
N LYS A 129 4.15 1.62 -14.18
CA LYS A 129 4.93 0.45 -14.60
C LYS A 129 4.99 -0.64 -13.52
N GLU A 130 5.15 -0.27 -12.25
CA GLU A 130 5.14 -1.23 -11.14
C GLU A 130 3.80 -1.97 -11.05
N LEU A 131 2.69 -1.25 -11.24
CA LEU A 131 1.36 -1.84 -11.22
C LEU A 131 1.14 -2.77 -12.42
N LEU A 132 1.59 -2.37 -13.62
CA LEU A 132 1.48 -3.20 -14.83
C LEU A 132 2.27 -4.51 -14.67
N VAL A 133 3.51 -4.45 -14.17
CA VAL A 133 4.34 -5.65 -13.93
C VAL A 133 3.69 -6.55 -12.88
N GLY A 134 3.14 -5.98 -11.80
CA GLY A 134 2.41 -6.73 -10.78
C GLY A 134 1.17 -7.43 -11.36
N PHE A 135 0.41 -6.72 -12.21
CA PHE A 135 -0.75 -7.27 -12.90
C PHE A 135 -0.36 -8.41 -13.85
N LEU A 136 0.69 -8.24 -14.67
CA LEU A 136 1.13 -9.27 -15.60
C LEU A 136 1.59 -10.54 -14.86
N LYS A 137 2.28 -10.39 -13.73
CA LYS A 137 2.62 -11.52 -12.85
C LYS A 137 1.37 -12.22 -12.32
N ALA A 138 0.36 -11.47 -11.88
CA ALA A 138 -0.90 -12.05 -11.40
C ALA A 138 -1.67 -12.75 -12.51
N LEU A 139 -1.67 -12.19 -13.72
CA LEU A 139 -2.27 -12.78 -14.92
C LEU A 139 -1.65 -14.15 -15.21
N VAL A 140 -0.33 -14.21 -15.30
CA VAL A 140 0.37 -15.45 -15.66
C VAL A 140 0.28 -16.49 -14.54
N LEU A 141 0.50 -16.08 -13.28
CA LEU A 141 0.62 -17.03 -12.17
C LEU A 141 -0.74 -17.52 -11.63
N PHE A 142 -1.80 -16.73 -11.77
CA PHE A 142 -3.11 -17.07 -11.19
C PHE A 142 -4.21 -17.12 -12.24
N PHE A 143 -4.30 -16.14 -13.15
CA PHE A 143 -5.41 -16.10 -14.10
C PHE A 143 -5.33 -17.25 -15.13
N ILE A 144 -4.15 -17.55 -15.67
CA ILE A 144 -3.98 -18.66 -16.62
C ILE A 144 -4.32 -20.01 -15.98
N PRO A 145 -3.76 -20.41 -14.81
CA PRO A 145 -4.14 -21.67 -14.16
C PRO A 145 -5.62 -21.76 -13.79
N LEU A 146 -6.22 -20.66 -13.31
CA LEU A 146 -7.65 -20.63 -12.98
C LEU A 146 -8.51 -20.80 -14.23
N TYR A 147 -8.17 -20.11 -15.32
CA TYR A 147 -8.87 -20.25 -16.59
C TYR A 147 -8.73 -21.68 -17.14
N SER A 148 -7.53 -22.24 -17.14
CA SER A 148 -7.29 -23.60 -17.64
C SER A 148 -8.04 -24.66 -16.84
N LEU A 149 -8.08 -24.53 -15.50
CA LEU A 149 -8.80 -25.46 -14.62
C LEU A 149 -10.32 -25.44 -14.84
N ASN A 150 -10.89 -24.33 -15.29
CA ASN A 150 -12.33 -24.25 -15.59
C ASN A 150 -12.64 -24.57 -17.05
N ALA A 151 -11.79 -24.16 -18.00
CA ALA A 151 -12.02 -24.33 -19.43
C ALA A 151 -11.67 -25.75 -19.93
N ALA A 152 -10.56 -26.34 -19.50
CA ALA A 152 -10.11 -27.63 -20.03
C ALA A 152 -11.10 -28.78 -19.75
N PRO A 153 -11.66 -28.94 -18.55
CA PRO A 153 -12.66 -29.99 -18.28
C PRO A 153 -13.96 -29.81 -19.08
N ALA A 154 -14.33 -28.56 -19.37
CA ALA A 154 -15.52 -28.22 -20.15
C ALA A 154 -15.31 -28.48 -21.65
N LEU A 155 -14.14 -28.15 -22.19
CA LEU A 155 -13.79 -28.36 -23.60
C LEU A 155 -13.57 -29.83 -23.96
N LEU A 156 -13.07 -30.64 -23.02
CA LEU A 156 -12.79 -32.06 -23.21
C LEU A 156 -13.98 -32.96 -22.86
N GLU A 157 -15.15 -32.39 -22.55
CA GLU A 157 -16.36 -33.13 -22.14
C GLU A 157 -16.10 -34.17 -21.05
N THR A 158 -15.21 -33.84 -20.12
CA THR A 158 -14.83 -34.75 -19.03
C THR A 158 -16.01 -35.02 -18.10
N GLY A 159 -16.04 -36.21 -17.49
CA GLY A 159 -17.11 -36.61 -16.58
C GLY A 159 -17.30 -35.64 -15.39
N LEU A 160 -18.54 -35.57 -14.89
CA LEU A 160 -18.98 -34.62 -13.85
C LEU A 160 -18.05 -34.57 -12.62
N MET A 161 -17.53 -35.72 -12.19
CA MET A 161 -16.62 -35.79 -11.03
C MET A 161 -15.31 -35.04 -11.27
N PHE A 162 -14.72 -35.14 -12.46
CA PHE A 162 -13.48 -34.45 -12.78
C PHE A 162 -13.70 -32.93 -12.86
N GLN A 163 -14.83 -32.50 -13.45
CA GLN A 163 -15.23 -31.09 -13.47
C GLN A 163 -15.40 -30.54 -12.05
N ALA A 164 -16.12 -31.25 -11.18
CA ALA A 164 -16.33 -30.83 -9.79
C ALA A 164 -15.01 -30.68 -9.02
N VAL A 165 -14.07 -31.63 -9.19
CA VAL A 165 -12.74 -31.56 -8.57
C VAL A 165 -11.93 -30.37 -9.11
N ALA A 166 -11.92 -30.16 -10.43
CA ALA A 166 -11.20 -29.04 -11.05
C ALA A 166 -11.76 -27.69 -10.60
N THR A 167 -13.09 -27.56 -10.53
CA THR A 167 -13.76 -26.37 -9.99
C THR A 167 -13.43 -26.17 -8.51
N GLY A 168 -13.44 -27.24 -7.69
CA GLY A 168 -13.05 -27.17 -6.28
C GLY A 168 -11.60 -26.69 -6.08
N LEU A 169 -10.67 -27.20 -6.90
CA LEU A 169 -9.28 -26.74 -6.92
C LEU A 169 -9.16 -25.27 -7.32
N ALA A 170 -9.91 -24.83 -8.34
CA ALA A 170 -9.93 -23.42 -8.75
C ALA A 170 -10.42 -22.51 -7.62
N TYR A 171 -11.49 -22.89 -6.91
CA TYR A 171 -11.94 -22.17 -5.72
C TYR A 171 -10.88 -22.14 -4.61
N GLY A 172 -10.17 -23.25 -4.37
CA GLY A 172 -9.06 -23.31 -3.43
C GLY A 172 -7.92 -22.35 -3.77
N ILE A 173 -7.56 -22.24 -5.05
CA ILE A 173 -6.55 -21.29 -5.53
C ILE A 173 -7.02 -19.85 -5.30
N VAL A 174 -8.26 -19.51 -5.67
CA VAL A 174 -8.83 -18.16 -5.44
C VAL A 174 -8.81 -17.82 -3.95
N MET A 175 -9.21 -18.79 -3.11
CA MET A 175 -9.28 -18.64 -1.67
C MET A 175 -7.94 -18.27 -1.02
N VAL A 176 -6.82 -18.76 -1.57
CA VAL A 176 -5.46 -18.40 -1.12
C VAL A 176 -4.95 -17.14 -1.83
N PHE A 177 -5.21 -17.00 -3.13
CA PHE A 177 -4.73 -15.88 -3.92
C PHE A 177 -5.28 -14.53 -3.45
N VAL A 178 -6.58 -14.44 -3.17
CA VAL A 178 -7.23 -13.20 -2.73
C VAL A 178 -6.56 -12.59 -1.49
N PRO A 179 -6.40 -13.30 -0.35
CA PRO A 179 -5.73 -12.75 0.82
C PRO A 179 -4.25 -12.41 0.57
N LEU A 180 -3.53 -13.20 -0.24
CA LEU A 180 -2.16 -12.87 -0.64
C LEU A 180 -2.10 -11.55 -1.43
N ALA A 181 -3.00 -11.37 -2.39
CA ALA A 181 -3.11 -10.15 -3.19
C ALA A 181 -3.50 -8.94 -2.31
N MET A 182 -4.40 -9.11 -1.34
CA MET A 182 -4.76 -8.06 -0.39
C MET A 182 -3.56 -7.59 0.43
N VAL A 183 -2.79 -8.52 1.01
CA VAL A 183 -1.58 -8.22 1.79
C VAL A 183 -0.50 -7.59 0.91
N GLY A 184 -0.25 -8.16 -0.27
CA GLY A 184 0.70 -7.62 -1.24
C GLY A 184 0.33 -6.19 -1.67
N ALA A 185 -0.94 -5.94 -1.95
CA ALA A 185 -1.43 -4.61 -2.29
C ALA A 185 -1.31 -3.63 -1.11
N ARG A 186 -1.63 -4.06 0.13
CA ARG A 186 -1.45 -3.22 1.33
C ARG A 186 0.04 -2.86 1.53
N ARG A 187 0.93 -3.84 1.42
CA ARG A 187 2.38 -3.66 1.54
C ARG A 187 2.93 -2.71 0.49
N TYR A 188 2.57 -2.91 -0.77
CA TYR A 188 2.93 -2.02 -1.87
C TYR A 188 2.41 -0.60 -1.64
N ARG A 189 1.16 -0.47 -1.17
CA ARG A 189 0.56 0.86 -0.97
C ARG A 189 1.30 1.65 0.11
N LEU A 190 1.59 1.02 1.24
CA LEU A 190 2.25 1.68 2.37
C LEU A 190 3.71 1.98 2.08
N SER A 191 4.47 1.06 1.45
CA SER A 191 5.89 1.28 1.13
C SER A 191 6.12 2.44 0.15
N ARG A 192 5.10 2.80 -0.63
CA ARG A 192 5.12 3.89 -1.60
C ARG A 192 4.46 5.16 -1.08
N THR A 193 3.98 5.20 0.16
CA THR A 193 3.42 6.40 0.79
C THR A 193 4.40 6.92 1.85
N SER A 194 4.61 8.24 1.88
CA SER A 194 5.38 8.91 2.94
C SER A 194 4.69 10.19 3.40
N TRP A 195 4.97 10.58 4.64
CA TRP A 195 4.54 11.84 5.24
C TRP A 195 5.69 12.40 6.09
N ARG A 196 5.98 13.70 5.97
CA ARG A 196 7.15 14.36 6.59
C ARG A 196 8.49 13.66 6.33
N GLY A 197 8.66 13.09 5.13
CA GLY A 197 9.84 12.29 4.78
C GLY A 197 9.88 10.87 5.37
N ILE A 198 8.97 10.52 6.29
CA ILE A 198 8.90 9.19 6.91
C ILE A 198 7.97 8.29 6.09
N ARG A 199 8.45 7.10 5.72
CA ARG A 199 7.68 6.12 4.94
C ARG A 199 6.80 5.26 5.83
N PHE A 200 5.63 4.89 5.30
CA PHE A 200 4.81 3.85 5.90
C PHE A 200 5.35 2.46 5.52
N SER A 201 5.09 1.47 6.36
CA SER A 201 5.44 0.08 6.05
C SER A 201 4.38 -0.90 6.54
N PHE A 202 4.36 -2.09 5.95
CA PHE A 202 3.48 -3.19 6.37
C PHE A 202 4.34 -4.40 6.68
N ARG A 203 4.31 -4.86 7.93
CA ARG A 203 5.17 -5.95 8.44
C ARG A 203 4.40 -7.24 8.74
N GLY A 204 3.16 -7.37 8.25
CA GLY A 204 2.34 -8.57 8.46
C GLY A 204 2.78 -9.74 7.58
N VAL A 205 2.72 -10.94 8.15
CA VAL A 205 3.00 -12.21 7.47
C VAL A 205 1.79 -12.62 6.64
N SER A 206 1.98 -12.80 5.34
CA SER A 206 0.86 -13.08 4.42
C SER A 206 0.10 -14.36 4.78
N TRP A 207 0.82 -15.40 5.26
CA TRP A 207 0.22 -16.69 5.61
C TRP A 207 -0.72 -16.62 6.81
N ASP A 208 -0.43 -15.77 7.80
CA ASP A 208 -1.34 -15.58 8.94
C ASP A 208 -2.65 -14.92 8.50
N PHE A 209 -2.58 -13.99 7.54
CA PHE A 209 -3.78 -13.43 6.93
C PHE A 209 -4.56 -14.45 6.10
N VAL A 210 -3.87 -15.35 5.38
CA VAL A 210 -4.51 -16.45 4.64
C VAL A 210 -5.29 -17.36 5.60
N LYS A 211 -4.75 -17.69 6.77
CA LYS A 211 -5.47 -18.49 7.79
C LYS A 211 -6.73 -17.77 8.30
N ILE A 212 -6.61 -16.47 8.62
CA ILE A 212 -7.75 -15.65 9.06
C ILE A 212 -8.82 -15.58 7.97
N PHE A 213 -8.39 -15.38 6.72
CA PHE A 213 -9.28 -15.32 5.55
C PHE A 213 -9.96 -16.67 5.29
N GLY A 214 -9.17 -17.75 5.29
CA GLY A 214 -9.58 -19.14 5.16
C GLY A 214 -10.70 -19.51 6.13
N LEU A 215 -10.35 -19.51 7.42
CA LEU A 215 -11.26 -19.89 8.49
C LEU A 215 -12.46 -18.95 8.57
N GLY A 216 -12.24 -17.64 8.43
CA GLY A 216 -13.29 -16.64 8.50
C GLY A 216 -14.31 -16.77 7.37
N SER A 217 -13.88 -17.14 6.16
CA SER A 217 -14.79 -17.35 5.05
C SER A 217 -15.54 -18.67 5.19
N ILE A 218 -14.91 -19.77 5.63
CA ILE A 218 -15.59 -21.04 5.90
C ILE A 218 -16.69 -20.85 6.96
N LEU A 219 -16.36 -20.20 8.09
CA LEU A 219 -17.33 -19.89 9.14
C LEU A 219 -18.43 -18.95 8.65
N SER A 220 -18.10 -17.97 7.81
CA SER A 220 -19.10 -17.07 7.22
C SER A 220 -20.04 -17.86 6.31
N THR A 221 -19.54 -18.73 5.44
CA THR A 221 -20.37 -19.56 4.57
C THR A 221 -21.26 -20.52 5.36
N LEU A 222 -20.71 -21.20 6.38
CA LEU A 222 -21.46 -22.14 7.22
C LEU A 222 -22.57 -21.46 8.03
N THR A 223 -22.37 -20.20 8.42
CA THR A 223 -23.36 -19.39 9.15
C THR A 223 -24.25 -18.54 8.24
N LEU A 224 -24.31 -18.83 6.93
CA LEU A 224 -25.07 -18.06 5.93
C LEU A 224 -24.75 -16.55 5.94
N GLY A 225 -23.50 -16.21 6.23
CA GLY A 225 -22.98 -14.84 6.29
C GLY A 225 -23.09 -14.17 7.66
N LEU A 226 -23.73 -14.79 8.65
CA LEU A 226 -23.96 -14.15 9.97
C LEU A 226 -22.65 -13.87 10.73
N TYR A 227 -21.61 -14.65 10.50
CA TYR A 227 -20.27 -14.43 11.09
C TYR A 227 -19.45 -13.31 10.41
N PHE A 228 -19.92 -12.75 9.29
CA PHE A 228 -19.21 -11.73 8.52
C PHE A 228 -18.68 -10.52 9.33
N PRO A 229 -19.41 -9.88 10.26
CA PRO A 229 -18.89 -8.72 11.01
C PRO A 229 -17.68 -9.07 11.90
N PHE A 230 -17.62 -10.30 12.43
CA PHE A 230 -16.45 -10.77 13.20
C PHE A 230 -15.27 -11.05 12.29
N PHE A 231 -15.53 -11.67 11.14
CA PHE A 231 -14.53 -11.90 10.12
C PHE A 231 -13.95 -10.57 9.59
N ASP A 232 -14.80 -9.59 9.30
CA ASP A 232 -14.41 -8.28 8.79
C ASP A 232 -13.54 -7.52 9.80
N ALA A 233 -13.96 -7.47 11.07
CA ALA A 233 -13.19 -6.83 12.13
C ALA A 233 -11.80 -7.47 12.31
N LYS A 234 -11.71 -8.82 12.32
CA LYS A 234 -10.40 -9.52 12.42
C LYS A 234 -9.49 -9.25 11.22
N ARG A 235 -10.03 -9.21 10.00
CA ARG A 235 -9.25 -8.85 8.80
C ARG A 235 -8.74 -7.42 8.88
N TYR A 236 -9.60 -6.50 9.31
CA TYR A 236 -9.25 -5.09 9.45
C TYR A 236 -8.17 -4.88 10.51
N ASP A 237 -8.35 -5.50 11.68
CA ASP A 237 -7.36 -5.52 12.76
C ASP A 237 -6.00 -6.00 12.24
N PHE A 238 -5.94 -7.15 11.57
CA PHE A 238 -4.68 -7.64 11.01
C PHE A 238 -4.02 -6.62 10.08
N MET A 239 -4.79 -5.98 9.20
CA MET A 239 -4.30 -4.99 8.24
C MET A 239 -3.82 -3.69 8.91
N VAL A 240 -4.47 -3.26 9.99
CA VAL A 240 -4.10 -2.04 10.73
C VAL A 240 -2.95 -2.34 11.68
N SER A 241 -3.08 -3.35 12.54
CA SER A 241 -2.11 -3.72 13.56
C SER A 241 -0.74 -4.13 13.00
N HIS A 242 -0.63 -4.47 11.71
CA HIS A 242 0.65 -4.71 11.04
C HIS A 242 1.13 -3.57 10.14
N SER A 243 0.43 -2.44 10.15
CA SER A 243 0.87 -1.19 9.49
C SER A 243 1.74 -0.38 10.46
N TYR A 244 2.72 0.33 9.92
CA TYR A 244 3.66 1.16 10.68
C TYR A 244 3.85 2.51 10.00
N PHE A 245 4.05 3.55 10.80
CA PHE A 245 4.54 4.86 10.40
C PHE A 245 5.93 5.09 11.01
N GLY A 246 6.99 4.97 10.20
CA GLY A 246 8.35 4.87 10.73
C GLY A 246 8.47 3.68 11.69
N ASN A 247 8.74 3.96 12.96
CA ASN A 247 8.81 2.96 14.03
C ASN A 247 7.51 2.85 14.87
N GLN A 248 6.54 3.72 14.64
CA GLN A 248 5.27 3.67 15.37
C GLN A 248 4.32 2.65 14.74
N LYS A 249 3.76 1.78 15.58
CA LYS A 249 2.79 0.75 15.18
C LYS A 249 1.38 1.32 15.23
N PHE A 250 0.58 1.02 14.21
CA PHE A 250 -0.86 1.26 14.27
C PHE A 250 -1.52 0.22 15.18
N GLY A 251 -2.54 0.63 15.94
CA GLY A 251 -3.36 -0.23 16.78
C GLY A 251 -4.81 -0.22 16.33
N PHE A 252 -5.52 -1.31 16.63
CA PHE A 252 -6.96 -1.37 16.45
C PHE A 252 -7.60 -2.05 17.66
N SER A 253 -8.59 -1.39 18.29
CA SER A 253 -9.28 -1.89 19.48
C SER A 253 -10.70 -2.36 19.22
N GLY A 254 -11.18 -2.27 17.98
CA GLY A 254 -12.56 -2.56 17.62
C GLY A 254 -12.89 -4.05 17.67
N ARG A 255 -14.14 -4.36 18.01
CA ARG A 255 -14.66 -5.74 18.15
C ARG A 255 -15.83 -5.96 17.21
N GLY A 256 -15.84 -7.11 16.52
CA GLY A 256 -16.92 -7.48 15.60
C GLY A 256 -18.31 -7.56 16.25
N LYS A 257 -18.38 -7.82 17.57
CA LYS A 257 -19.63 -7.86 18.34
C LYS A 257 -20.38 -6.52 18.31
N ASP A 258 -19.64 -5.41 18.34
CA ASP A 258 -20.21 -4.06 18.37
C ASP A 258 -20.86 -3.71 17.00
N LEU A 259 -20.38 -4.35 15.93
CA LEU A 259 -20.94 -4.26 14.57
C LEU A 259 -22.05 -5.27 14.28
N PHE A 260 -22.26 -6.28 15.15
CA PHE A 260 -23.20 -7.36 14.90
C PHE A 260 -24.67 -6.90 14.85
N ARG A 261 -25.09 -6.08 15.84
CA ARG A 261 -26.45 -5.50 15.86
C ARG A 261 -26.77 -4.65 14.61
N PRO A 262 -25.95 -3.65 14.23
CA PRO A 262 -26.21 -2.87 13.03
C PRO A 262 -26.11 -3.71 11.74
N PHE A 263 -25.31 -4.78 11.72
CA PHE A 263 -25.27 -5.72 10.61
C PHE A 263 -26.56 -6.52 10.48
N LEU A 264 -27.11 -7.03 11.59
CA LEU A 264 -28.37 -7.77 11.60
C LEU A 264 -29.55 -6.87 11.18
N LEU A 265 -29.56 -5.61 11.63
CA LEU A 265 -30.50 -4.60 11.13
C LEU A 265 -30.35 -4.38 9.62
N ALA A 266 -29.12 -4.34 9.10
CA ALA A 266 -28.89 -4.20 7.67
C ALA A 266 -29.44 -5.38 6.87
N ILE A 267 -29.25 -6.61 7.35
CA ILE A 267 -29.83 -7.81 6.73
C ILE A 267 -31.36 -7.71 6.73
N LEU A 268 -31.98 -7.45 7.88
CA LEU A 268 -33.43 -7.37 8.02
C LEU A 268 -34.05 -6.28 7.13
N LEU A 269 -33.39 -5.12 7.04
CA LEU A 269 -33.82 -3.99 6.23
C LEU A 269 -33.45 -4.14 4.75
N THR A 270 -32.73 -5.18 4.34
CA THR A 270 -32.30 -5.36 2.94
C THR A 270 -33.51 -5.50 2.01
N LEU A 271 -34.49 -6.34 2.35
CA LEU A 271 -35.71 -6.53 1.56
C LEU A 271 -36.57 -5.26 1.46
N PRO A 272 -36.98 -4.60 2.57
CA PRO A 272 -37.86 -3.44 2.48
C PRO A 272 -37.19 -2.20 1.89
N THR A 273 -35.86 -2.05 2.04
CA THR A 273 -35.13 -0.88 1.52
C THR A 273 -34.45 -1.11 0.18
N LEU A 274 -34.67 -2.27 -0.45
CA LEU A 274 -33.95 -2.73 -1.65
C LEU A 274 -32.42 -2.53 -1.51
N GLY A 275 -31.91 -2.77 -0.30
CA GLY A 275 -30.49 -2.66 0.03
C GLY A 275 -29.97 -1.24 0.33
N LEU A 276 -30.79 -0.19 0.30
CA LEU A 276 -30.35 1.19 0.58
C LEU A 276 -29.71 1.33 1.96
N TYR A 277 -30.17 0.56 2.95
CA TYR A 277 -29.59 0.59 4.30
C TYR A 277 -28.12 0.15 4.36
N TRP A 278 -27.63 -0.62 3.38
CA TRP A 278 -26.22 -1.03 3.32
C TRP A 278 -25.26 0.16 3.22
N PHE A 279 -25.69 1.27 2.59
CA PHE A 279 -24.90 2.50 2.54
C PHE A 279 -24.65 3.06 3.94
N TRP A 280 -25.69 3.11 4.77
CA TRP A 280 -25.61 3.59 6.16
C TRP A 280 -24.80 2.64 7.03
N TYR A 281 -24.99 1.33 6.87
CA TYR A 281 -24.16 0.34 7.55
C TYR A 281 -22.68 0.50 7.18
N TRP A 282 -22.37 0.69 5.91
CA TRP A 282 -21.00 0.90 5.43
C TRP A 282 -20.37 2.16 6.06
N ALA A 283 -21.10 3.28 6.07
CA ALA A 283 -20.64 4.52 6.69
C ALA A 283 -20.44 4.37 8.21
N LYS A 284 -21.38 3.73 8.91
CA LYS A 284 -21.30 3.46 10.36
C LYS A 284 -20.10 2.57 10.68
N ARG A 285 -19.90 1.51 9.90
CA ARG A 285 -18.75 0.61 10.04
C ARG A 285 -17.43 1.35 9.82
N GLN A 286 -17.35 2.20 8.80
CA GLN A 286 -16.13 2.95 8.52
C GLN A 286 -15.80 3.94 9.64
N ARG A 287 -16.81 4.63 10.17
CA ARG A 287 -16.65 5.52 11.33
C ARG A 287 -16.17 4.75 12.56
N TYR A 288 -16.82 3.63 12.87
CA TYR A 288 -16.43 2.75 13.97
C TYR A 288 -14.97 2.31 13.84
N TYR A 289 -14.53 1.94 12.63
CA TYR A 289 -13.15 1.55 12.40
C TYR A 289 -12.14 2.69 12.61
N TRP A 290 -12.47 3.91 12.20
CA TRP A 290 -11.61 5.07 12.45
C TRP A 290 -11.53 5.43 13.94
N GLU A 291 -12.65 5.43 14.66
CA GLU A 291 -12.69 5.71 16.11
C GLU A 291 -11.89 4.70 16.94
N HIS A 292 -11.70 3.49 16.43
CA HIS A 292 -10.95 2.42 17.12
C HIS A 292 -9.54 2.20 16.55
N THR A 293 -9.09 3.03 15.61
CA THR A 293 -7.74 2.95 15.04
C THR A 293 -6.84 4.00 15.68
N THR A 294 -5.70 3.57 16.21
CA THR A 294 -4.73 4.46 16.87
C THR A 294 -3.36 4.38 16.19
N CYS A 295 -2.53 5.40 16.34
CA CYS A 295 -1.15 5.39 15.87
C CYS A 295 -0.24 5.97 16.95
N GLY A 296 0.55 5.10 17.59
CA GLY A 296 1.36 5.49 18.74
C GLY A 296 0.49 6.04 19.90
N PRO A 297 0.93 7.08 20.63
CA PRO A 297 0.18 7.66 21.74
C PRO A 297 -1.03 8.49 21.30
N VAL A 298 -1.18 8.74 19.99
CA VAL A 298 -2.29 9.53 19.44
C VAL A 298 -3.46 8.59 19.12
N ARG A 299 -4.60 8.85 19.76
CA ARG A 299 -5.90 8.23 19.49
C ARG A 299 -6.67 9.04 18.45
#